data_AF-A0A0R3WVR8-F1
#
_entry.id   AF-A0A0R3WVR8-F1
#
_cell.length_a   1.000
_cell.length_b   1.000
_cell.length_c   1.000
_cell.angle_alpha   90.00
_cell.angle_beta   90.00
_cell.angle_gamma   90.00
#
_symmetry.space_group_name_H-M   'P 1'
#
loop_
_entity.id
_entity.type
_entity.pdbx_description
1 polymer ?
#
loop_
_entity_poly.entity_id
_entity_poly.type
_entity_poly.pdbx_seq_one_letter_code
_entity_poly.pdbx_strand_id
1 'polypeptide(L)'
;MQWWTHLWLNEGFASWIEYLAVDHCFPEYDIWTVFLANNVSSAMATDALKTSHPIEVEVHSPDEVDEIFDAVSYKKGSSIIRMINDYLGSEKFTKGLQLYIQSHKYGNTTTEDLWNALSEVCGEDVGSIMSTWTRQVGFPVLTVHKVCDTVDDGLVIAIQQDRFLTEGGYNGNGNHMNTPSTHGDTSAWYVPVTICEAADSTKVLKRVLVPPSARTEAFHVHLPGGSQIRLNPGVVGFYRVQYEGSLMAPILEALGEGRLEHRDRLCVLADAFALARAGRVRMTSALTMASSLHCEGDYVVWCELREQLGKLRSLIQERCATSKDAGGTGVITPFEGALNTFIIHLAEPSFKRLGR
;
A
#
# COMPACT_ATOMS: atom_id res chain seq x y z
N MET A 1 27.62 1.39 -1.11
CA MET A 1 27.43 -0.05 -0.79
C MET A 1 28.75 -0.83 -0.84
N GLN A 2 28.94 -1.83 0.02
CA GLN A 2 30.09 -2.75 0.07
C GLN A 2 29.98 -3.90 -0.94
N TRP A 3 28.76 -4.39 -1.17
CA TRP A 3 28.46 -5.46 -2.12
C TRP A 3 27.06 -5.25 -2.73
N TRP A 4 26.73 -6.02 -3.78
CA TRP A 4 25.45 -5.95 -4.49
C TRP A 4 24.24 -6.29 -3.61
N THR A 5 24.43 -7.05 -2.52
CA THR A 5 23.40 -7.28 -1.49
C THR A 5 22.84 -5.99 -0.90
N HIS A 6 23.61 -4.90 -0.92
CA HIS A 6 23.20 -3.60 -0.42
C HIS A 6 22.89 -2.60 -1.57
N LEU A 7 22.57 -3.09 -2.78
CA LEU A 7 22.25 -2.27 -3.97
C LEU A 7 21.22 -1.19 -3.69
N TRP A 8 20.20 -1.53 -2.92
CA TRP A 8 19.11 -0.63 -2.55
C TRP A 8 19.58 0.64 -1.80
N LEU A 9 20.75 0.63 -1.13
CA LEU A 9 21.33 1.82 -0.50
C LEU A 9 21.67 2.91 -1.53
N ASN A 10 21.94 2.51 -2.77
CA ASN A 10 22.10 3.44 -3.88
C ASN A 10 20.74 3.69 -4.53
N GLU A 11 20.13 2.63 -5.07
CA GLU A 11 18.98 2.76 -5.99
C GLU A 11 17.68 3.17 -5.30
N GLY A 12 17.44 2.67 -4.08
CA GLY A 12 16.28 3.06 -3.29
C GLY A 12 16.35 4.53 -2.87
N PHE A 13 17.54 5.02 -2.48
CA PHE A 13 17.74 6.43 -2.14
C PHE A 13 17.66 7.33 -3.37
N ALA A 14 18.28 6.95 -4.50
CA ALA A 14 18.16 7.69 -5.75
C ALA A 14 16.68 7.82 -6.18
N SER A 15 15.95 6.70 -6.16
CA SER A 15 14.52 6.63 -6.47
C SER A 15 13.64 7.41 -5.49
N TRP A 16 14.09 7.69 -4.26
CA TRP A 16 13.34 8.53 -3.31
C TRP A 16 13.70 10.01 -3.47
N ILE A 17 14.99 10.32 -3.62
CA ILE A 17 15.51 11.69 -3.76
C ILE A 17 15.03 12.33 -5.07
N GLU A 18 14.86 11.56 -6.15
CA GLU A 18 14.34 12.10 -7.41
C GLU A 18 12.95 12.75 -7.23
N TYR A 19 12.05 12.12 -6.45
CA TYR A 19 10.73 12.65 -6.15
C TYR A 19 10.81 13.82 -5.17
N LEU A 20 11.67 13.72 -4.14
CA LEU A 20 11.88 14.81 -3.19
C LEU A 20 12.39 16.09 -3.89
N ALA A 21 13.32 15.94 -4.84
CA ALA A 21 13.86 17.05 -5.60
C ALA A 21 12.80 17.68 -6.51
N VAL A 22 12.00 16.87 -7.22
CA VAL A 22 10.91 17.37 -8.06
C VAL A 22 9.85 18.09 -7.23
N ASP A 23 9.44 17.53 -6.09
CA ASP A 23 8.47 18.15 -5.18
C ASP A 23 8.99 19.49 -4.64
N HIS A 24 10.28 19.59 -4.33
CA HIS A 24 10.90 20.84 -3.88
C HIS A 24 10.96 21.89 -5.00
N CYS A 25 11.32 21.49 -6.22
CA CYS A 25 11.47 22.41 -7.35
C CYS A 25 10.13 22.80 -8.01
N PHE A 26 9.16 21.89 -8.01
CA PHE A 26 7.87 21.99 -8.71
C PHE A 26 6.74 21.42 -7.83
N PRO A 27 6.45 22.02 -6.66
CA PRO A 27 5.44 21.50 -5.73
C PRO A 27 4.03 21.41 -6.35
N GLU A 28 3.73 22.23 -7.35
CA GLU A 28 2.47 22.22 -8.10
C GLU A 28 2.23 20.94 -8.92
N TYR A 29 3.26 20.11 -9.14
CA TYR A 29 3.13 18.86 -9.89
C TYR A 29 2.52 17.72 -9.08
N ASP A 30 2.49 17.84 -7.75
CA ASP A 30 2.01 16.78 -6.86
C ASP A 30 2.65 15.41 -7.20
N ILE A 31 3.98 15.43 -7.33
CA ILE A 31 4.74 14.26 -7.81
C ILE A 31 4.62 13.06 -6.86
N TRP A 32 4.28 13.30 -5.60
CA TRP A 32 4.03 12.23 -4.63
C TRP A 32 2.79 11.41 -4.95
N THR A 33 1.75 11.96 -5.60
CA THR A 33 0.63 11.15 -6.07
C THR A 33 1.06 10.22 -7.21
N VAL A 34 1.96 10.69 -8.07
CA VAL A 34 2.60 9.86 -9.11
C VAL A 34 3.49 8.79 -8.47
N PHE A 35 4.22 9.10 -7.39
CA PHE A 35 5.02 8.13 -6.62
C PHE A 35 4.17 6.97 -6.12
N LEU A 36 2.94 7.24 -5.65
CA LEU A 36 2.04 6.19 -5.17
C LEU A 36 1.68 5.19 -6.29
N ALA A 37 1.35 5.68 -7.49
CA ALA A 37 1.03 4.81 -8.61
C ALA A 37 2.27 4.09 -9.16
N ASN A 38 3.37 4.81 -9.39
CA ASN A 38 4.54 4.30 -10.09
C ASN A 38 5.46 3.44 -9.22
N ASN A 39 5.63 3.81 -7.95
CA ASN A 39 6.56 3.14 -7.03
C ASN A 39 5.79 2.25 -6.07
N VAL A 40 4.91 2.80 -5.23
CA VAL A 40 4.24 2.04 -4.16
C VAL A 40 3.36 0.91 -4.72
N SER A 41 2.40 1.23 -5.58
CA SER A 41 1.47 0.23 -6.16
C SER A 41 2.21 -0.81 -7.00
N SER A 42 3.22 -0.39 -7.78
CA SER A 42 4.04 -1.31 -8.57
C SER A 42 4.87 -2.25 -7.70
N ALA A 43 5.54 -1.74 -6.66
CA ALA A 43 6.32 -2.55 -5.73
C ALA A 43 5.41 -3.54 -4.97
N MET A 44 4.26 -3.07 -4.49
CA MET A 44 3.29 -3.94 -3.81
C MET A 44 2.71 -5.02 -4.73
N ALA A 45 2.58 -4.77 -6.04
CA ALA A 45 2.10 -5.77 -6.99
C ALA A 45 3.14 -6.90 -7.18
N THR A 46 4.42 -6.55 -7.36
CA THR A 46 5.51 -7.52 -7.47
C THR A 46 5.73 -8.28 -6.16
N ASP A 47 5.76 -7.56 -5.04
CA ASP A 47 6.15 -8.11 -3.75
C ASP A 47 5.03 -8.92 -3.06
N ALA A 48 3.82 -8.87 -3.61
CA ALA A 48 2.71 -9.75 -3.25
C ALA A 48 2.81 -11.15 -3.90
N LEU A 49 3.80 -11.40 -4.76
CA LEU A 49 4.06 -12.72 -5.35
C LEU A 49 4.92 -13.58 -4.42
N LYS A 50 4.67 -14.90 -4.42
CA LYS A 50 5.50 -15.85 -3.68
C LYS A 50 6.94 -15.92 -4.20
N THR A 51 7.13 -15.59 -5.48
CA THR A 51 8.41 -15.56 -6.20
C THR A 51 9.17 -14.25 -6.06
N SER A 52 8.67 -13.29 -5.26
CA SER A 52 9.42 -12.09 -4.92
C SER A 52 10.65 -12.44 -4.06
N HIS A 53 11.49 -11.45 -3.78
CA HIS A 53 12.70 -11.58 -2.95
C HIS A 53 12.75 -10.48 -1.86
N PRO A 54 13.54 -10.65 -0.78
CA PRO A 54 13.86 -9.57 0.14
C PRO A 54 14.60 -8.43 -0.56
N ILE A 55 14.65 -7.24 0.05
CA ILE A 55 15.46 -6.13 -0.49
C ILE A 55 16.95 -6.47 -0.43
N GLU A 56 17.38 -7.11 0.66
CA GLU A 56 18.74 -7.61 0.81
C GLU A 56 18.82 -9.03 0.24
N VAL A 57 19.38 -9.15 -0.96
CA VAL A 57 19.58 -10.42 -1.66
C VAL A 57 21.05 -10.81 -1.60
N GLU A 58 21.36 -12.02 -1.16
CA GLU A 58 22.72 -12.54 -1.25
C GLU A 58 23.06 -12.83 -2.71
N VAL A 59 24.12 -12.19 -3.22
CA VAL A 59 24.53 -12.28 -4.63
C VAL A 59 25.85 -13.04 -4.72
N HIS A 60 25.83 -14.19 -5.38
CA HIS A 60 26.95 -15.12 -5.51
C HIS A 60 27.60 -15.12 -6.90
N SER A 61 26.89 -14.64 -7.92
CA SER A 61 27.38 -14.62 -9.30
C SER A 61 27.04 -13.31 -10.03
N PRO A 62 27.77 -12.94 -11.10
CA PRO A 62 27.46 -11.74 -11.88
C PRO A 62 26.05 -11.75 -12.51
N ASP A 63 25.54 -12.92 -12.92
CA ASP A 63 24.22 -13.01 -13.56
C ASP A 63 23.10 -12.68 -12.57
N GLU A 64 23.26 -13.02 -11.28
CA GLU A 64 22.32 -12.65 -10.20
C GLU A 64 22.28 -11.14 -9.93
N VAL A 65 23.31 -10.39 -10.36
CA VAL A 65 23.31 -8.93 -10.21
C VAL A 65 22.19 -8.32 -11.06
N ASP A 66 22.06 -8.73 -12.32
CA ASP A 66 21.04 -8.20 -13.23
C ASP A 66 19.61 -8.53 -12.75
N GLU A 67 19.44 -9.65 -12.03
CA GLU A 67 18.15 -10.06 -11.48
C GLU A 67 17.64 -9.17 -10.35
N ILE A 68 18.55 -8.50 -9.61
CA ILE A 68 18.17 -7.61 -8.51
C ILE A 68 18.03 -6.14 -8.94
N PHE A 69 18.29 -5.82 -10.22
CA PHE A 69 17.99 -4.52 -10.82
C PHE A 69 16.49 -4.41 -11.17
N ASP A 70 15.64 -4.47 -10.16
CA ASP A 70 14.22 -4.71 -10.34
C ASP A 70 13.32 -3.73 -9.55
N ALA A 71 12.01 -3.97 -9.58
CA ALA A 71 11.05 -3.14 -8.84
C ALA A 71 11.25 -3.21 -7.31
N VAL A 72 11.77 -4.30 -6.75
CA VAL A 72 11.99 -4.42 -5.31
C VAL A 72 13.14 -3.50 -4.88
N SER A 73 14.32 -3.59 -5.50
CA SER A 73 15.48 -2.76 -5.15
C SER A 73 15.21 -1.25 -5.26
N TYR A 74 14.51 -0.83 -6.31
CA TYR A 74 14.22 0.59 -6.58
C TYR A 74 12.96 1.08 -5.86
N LYS A 75 11.81 0.45 -6.15
CA LYS A 75 10.49 0.97 -5.78
C LYS A 75 10.09 0.57 -4.37
N LYS A 76 10.34 -0.68 -3.94
CA LYS A 76 10.16 -1.06 -2.53
C LYS A 76 11.18 -0.32 -1.65
N GLY A 77 12.45 -0.26 -2.10
CA GLY A 77 13.52 0.53 -1.46
C GLY A 77 13.11 1.98 -1.17
N SER A 78 12.69 2.74 -2.19
CA SER A 78 12.23 4.12 -2.00
C SER A 78 10.97 4.23 -1.13
N SER A 79 10.06 3.27 -1.20
CA SER A 79 8.84 3.25 -0.37
C SER A 79 9.15 3.03 1.11
N ILE A 80 10.07 2.13 1.45
CA ILE A 80 10.48 1.91 2.84
C ILE A 80 11.28 3.09 3.40
N ILE A 81 12.07 3.78 2.56
CA ILE A 81 12.79 5.01 2.94
C ILE A 81 11.78 6.11 3.29
N ARG A 82 10.76 6.30 2.45
CA ARG A 82 9.68 7.25 2.72
C ARG A 82 8.95 6.94 4.03
N MET A 83 8.64 5.67 4.28
CA MET A 83 7.98 5.22 5.51
C MET A 83 8.83 5.49 6.75
N ILE A 84 10.12 5.13 6.74
CA ILE A 84 10.99 5.33 7.91
C ILE A 84 11.29 6.81 8.16
N ASN A 85 11.38 7.63 7.11
CA ASN A 85 11.51 9.09 7.24
C ASN A 85 10.28 9.71 7.94
N ASP A 86 9.06 9.26 7.63
CA ASP A 86 7.85 9.72 8.32
C ASP A 86 7.80 9.22 9.77
N TYR A 87 8.12 7.95 10.02
CA TYR A 87 8.13 7.37 11.36
C TYR A 87 9.12 8.07 12.31
N LEU A 88 10.37 8.28 11.87
CA LEU A 88 11.40 8.93 12.68
C LEU A 88 11.24 10.45 12.75
N GLY A 89 10.54 11.03 11.77
CA GLY A 89 10.46 12.47 11.54
C GLY A 89 11.66 13.01 10.74
N SER A 90 11.36 13.91 9.81
CA SER A 90 12.31 14.36 8.78
C SER A 90 13.57 15.02 9.34
N GLU A 91 13.48 15.71 10.48
CA GLU A 91 14.65 16.33 11.11
C GLU A 91 15.65 15.28 11.62
N LYS A 92 15.17 14.28 12.37
CA LYS A 92 16.01 13.20 12.91
C LYS A 92 16.56 12.32 11.78
N PHE A 93 15.71 11.97 10.82
CA PHE A 93 16.13 11.20 9.64
C PHE A 93 17.25 11.91 8.87
N THR A 94 17.11 13.20 8.60
CA THR A 94 18.14 14.00 7.91
C THR A 94 19.45 14.05 8.69
N LYS A 95 19.39 14.27 10.00
CA LYS A 95 20.59 14.25 10.87
C LYS A 95 21.28 12.88 10.87
N GLY A 96 20.51 11.79 10.89
CA GLY A 96 21.06 10.43 10.78
C GLY A 96 21.74 10.16 9.44
N LEU A 97 21.16 10.63 8.33
CA LEU A 97 21.82 10.56 7.02
C LEU A 97 23.11 11.39 6.96
N GLN A 98 23.12 12.59 7.56
CA GLN A 98 24.33 13.40 7.65
C GLN A 98 25.44 12.68 8.42
N LEU A 99 25.11 12.07 9.55
CA LEU A 99 26.04 11.25 10.33
C LEU A 99 26.57 10.07 9.49
N TYR A 100 25.67 9.29 8.89
CA TYR A 100 26.02 8.16 8.03
C TYR A 100 26.99 8.56 6.90
N ILE A 101 26.68 9.64 6.17
CA ILE A 101 27.51 10.12 5.06
C ILE A 101 28.88 10.61 5.57
N GLN A 102 28.93 11.36 6.68
CA GLN A 102 30.20 11.88 7.20
C GLN A 102 31.11 10.78 7.72
N SER A 103 30.55 9.77 8.37
CA SER A 103 31.30 8.64 8.94
C SER A 103 31.88 7.72 7.86
N HIS A 104 31.23 7.60 6.71
CA HIS A 104 31.60 6.64 5.65
C HIS A 104 32.05 7.28 4.33
N LYS A 105 32.26 8.60 4.29
CA LYS A 105 32.70 9.30 3.09
C LYS A 105 33.99 8.67 2.54
N TYR A 106 34.02 8.50 1.22
CA TYR A 106 35.12 7.86 0.47
C TYR A 106 35.37 6.38 0.80
N GLY A 107 34.44 5.73 1.51
CA GLY A 107 34.44 4.29 1.77
C GLY A 107 33.18 3.59 1.25
N ASN A 108 32.97 2.37 1.72
CA ASN A 108 31.81 1.54 1.41
C ASN A 108 31.03 1.26 2.70
N THR A 109 29.76 0.88 2.54
CA THR A 109 28.80 0.71 3.64
C THR A 109 27.91 -0.51 3.44
N THR A 110 27.43 -1.07 4.55
CA THR A 110 26.36 -2.06 4.58
C THR A 110 25.03 -1.42 5.00
N THR A 111 23.95 -2.20 4.93
CA THR A 111 22.63 -1.80 5.43
C THR A 111 22.68 -1.43 6.92
N GLU A 112 23.46 -2.16 7.71
CA GLU A 112 23.62 -1.96 9.15
C GLU A 112 24.26 -0.62 9.48
N ASP A 113 25.23 -0.14 8.67
CA ASP A 113 25.86 1.16 8.88
C ASP A 113 24.84 2.31 8.82
N LEU A 114 23.87 2.22 7.91
CA LEU A 114 22.76 3.18 7.82
C LEU A 114 21.87 3.10 9.06
N TRP A 115 21.47 1.90 9.47
CA TRP A 115 20.60 1.70 10.63
C TRP A 115 21.26 2.10 11.95
N ASN A 116 22.56 1.88 12.10
CA ASN A 116 23.32 2.30 13.28
C ASN A 116 23.35 3.83 13.38
N ALA A 117 23.62 4.54 12.29
CA ALA A 117 23.63 6.00 12.28
C ALA A 117 22.24 6.60 12.58
N LEU A 118 21.18 6.00 12.03
CA LEU A 118 19.80 6.44 12.34
C LEU A 118 19.43 6.13 13.80
N SER A 119 19.78 4.96 14.31
CA SER A 119 19.55 4.56 15.71
C SER A 119 20.24 5.52 16.69
N GLU A 120 21.48 5.90 16.41
CA GLU A 120 22.26 6.83 17.23
C GLU A 120 21.57 8.19 17.38
N VAL A 121 21.07 8.75 16.27
CA VAL A 121 20.39 10.06 16.27
C VAL A 121 19.00 9.99 16.87
N CYS A 122 18.27 8.89 16.65
CA CYS A 122 16.87 8.77 17.03
C CYS A 122 16.66 8.31 18.47
N GLY A 123 17.62 7.58 19.04
CA GLY A 123 17.51 6.96 20.37
C GLY A 123 16.60 5.72 20.38
N GLU A 124 16.38 5.10 19.22
CA GLU A 124 15.56 3.91 19.03
C GLU A 124 16.33 2.85 18.23
N ASP A 125 16.00 1.58 18.39
CA ASP A 125 16.60 0.49 17.61
C ASP A 125 15.98 0.41 16.21
N VAL A 126 16.43 1.31 15.33
CA VAL A 126 15.98 1.38 13.92
C VAL A 126 16.38 0.11 13.17
N GLY A 127 17.49 -0.52 13.54
CA GLY A 127 17.96 -1.77 12.94
C GLY A 127 16.98 -2.92 13.15
N SER A 128 16.49 -3.12 14.37
CA SER A 128 15.48 -4.16 14.66
C SER A 128 14.16 -3.90 13.93
N ILE A 129 13.73 -2.64 13.80
CA ILE A 129 12.51 -2.30 13.06
C ILE A 129 12.71 -2.58 11.57
N MET A 130 13.73 -1.99 10.96
CA MET A 130 13.92 -1.98 9.51
C MET A 130 14.45 -3.28 8.94
N SER A 131 15.14 -4.11 9.74
CA SER A 131 15.53 -5.46 9.32
C SER A 131 14.32 -6.34 8.97
N THR A 132 13.16 -6.14 9.62
CA THR A 132 11.90 -6.81 9.24
C THR A 132 11.39 -6.39 7.87
N TRP A 133 11.81 -5.25 7.33
CA TRP A 133 11.41 -4.75 6.01
C TRP A 133 12.42 -5.06 4.91
N THR A 134 13.71 -5.18 5.25
CA THR A 134 14.78 -5.38 4.26
C THR A 134 15.17 -6.84 4.06
N ARG A 135 15.13 -7.67 5.11
CA ARG A 135 15.68 -9.04 5.09
C ARG A 135 14.67 -10.14 4.79
N GLN A 136 13.39 -9.80 4.67
CA GLN A 136 12.34 -10.76 4.32
C GLN A 136 11.49 -10.26 3.16
N VAL A 137 10.91 -11.21 2.43
CA VAL A 137 10.09 -10.97 1.24
C VAL A 137 8.67 -10.53 1.64
N GLY A 138 8.05 -9.70 0.81
CA GLY A 138 6.66 -9.27 1.00
C GLY A 138 6.47 -8.11 1.97
N PHE A 139 5.20 -7.87 2.27
CA PHE A 139 4.71 -6.82 3.15
C PHE A 139 3.37 -7.23 3.79
N PRO A 140 2.93 -6.57 4.88
CA PRO A 140 1.72 -6.96 5.56
C PRO A 140 0.45 -6.34 4.94
N VAL A 141 -0.66 -7.05 5.11
CA VAL A 141 -2.00 -6.45 5.19
C VAL A 141 -2.39 -6.37 6.67
N LEU A 142 -2.94 -5.22 7.05
CA LEU A 142 -3.48 -4.96 8.38
C LEU A 142 -5.00 -5.09 8.34
N THR A 143 -5.52 -6.13 8.97
CA THR A 143 -6.96 -6.29 9.20
C THR A 143 -7.35 -5.55 10.46
N VAL A 144 -8.27 -4.60 10.34
CA VAL A 144 -8.69 -3.71 11.43
C VAL A 144 -10.15 -3.94 11.74
N HIS A 145 -10.45 -4.23 13.01
CA HIS A 145 -11.82 -4.32 13.48
C HIS A 145 -12.01 -3.54 14.79
N LYS A 146 -13.23 -3.04 14.97
CA LYS A 146 -13.67 -2.40 16.21
C LYS A 146 -13.89 -3.48 17.28
N VAL A 147 -13.29 -3.29 18.45
CA VAL A 147 -13.49 -4.14 19.63
C VAL A 147 -14.65 -3.61 20.47
N CYS A 148 -14.55 -2.35 20.93
CA CYS A 148 -15.59 -1.69 21.70
C CYS A 148 -15.42 -0.16 21.66
N ASP A 149 -16.52 0.55 21.94
CA ASP A 149 -16.46 1.97 22.32
C ASP A 149 -16.02 2.09 23.79
N THR A 150 -15.32 3.17 24.12
CA THR A 150 -14.93 3.51 25.50
C THR A 150 -15.82 4.62 26.05
N VAL A 151 -15.87 4.74 27.38
CA VAL A 151 -16.76 5.67 28.10
C VAL A 151 -16.47 7.16 27.80
N ASP A 152 -15.23 7.50 27.42
CA ASP A 152 -14.76 8.88 27.20
C ASP A 152 -14.53 9.23 25.72
N ASP A 153 -15.52 8.97 24.85
CA ASP A 153 -15.43 9.23 23.40
C ASP A 153 -14.17 8.62 22.78
N GLY A 154 -13.97 7.33 22.99
CA GLY A 154 -12.83 6.60 22.46
C GLY A 154 -13.24 5.25 21.89
N LEU A 155 -12.30 4.62 21.21
CA LEU A 155 -12.51 3.39 20.46
C LEU A 155 -11.32 2.47 20.70
N VAL A 156 -11.60 1.22 21.05
CA VAL A 156 -10.60 0.16 21.00
C VAL A 156 -10.70 -0.51 19.64
N ILE A 157 -9.60 -0.47 18.90
CA ILE A 157 -9.43 -1.26 17.68
C ILE A 157 -8.43 -2.37 17.91
N ALA A 158 -8.62 -3.47 17.21
CA ALA A 158 -7.62 -4.51 17.08
C ALA A 158 -7.07 -4.50 15.66
N ILE A 159 -5.74 -4.52 15.56
CA ILE A 159 -5.01 -4.60 14.30
C ILE A 159 -4.36 -5.97 14.23
N GLN A 160 -4.79 -6.76 13.26
CA GLN A 160 -4.17 -8.03 12.93
C GLN A 160 -3.25 -7.87 11.71
N GLN A 161 -2.03 -8.39 11.78
CA GLN A 161 -1.09 -8.35 10.65
C GLN A 161 -0.86 -9.74 10.06
N ASP A 162 -0.88 -9.80 8.74
CA ASP A 162 -0.61 -11.00 7.96
C ASP A 162 0.15 -10.64 6.69
N ARG A 163 1.04 -11.51 6.19
CA ARG A 163 1.66 -11.30 4.87
C ARG A 163 0.56 -11.19 3.80
N PHE A 164 0.64 -10.14 2.98
CA PHE A 164 -0.24 -9.98 1.83
C PHE A 164 0.31 -10.78 0.65
N LEU A 165 -0.56 -11.59 0.03
CA LEU A 165 -0.28 -12.34 -1.19
C LEU A 165 -1.40 -12.08 -2.20
N THR A 166 -1.05 -11.88 -3.47
CA THR A 166 -2.06 -11.67 -4.52
C THR A 166 -2.82 -12.95 -4.85
N GLU A 167 -2.24 -14.11 -4.58
CA GLU A 167 -2.89 -15.41 -4.70
C GLU A 167 -3.58 -15.74 -3.37
N GLY A 168 -4.91 -15.73 -3.37
CA GLY A 168 -5.71 -16.21 -2.25
C GLY A 168 -6.99 -16.88 -2.72
N GLY A 169 -7.18 -18.12 -2.30
CA GLY A 169 -8.37 -18.89 -2.66
C GLY A 169 -9.61 -18.42 -1.90
N TYR A 170 -10.69 -18.13 -2.62
CA TYR A 170 -12.04 -18.03 -2.06
C TYR A 170 -12.65 -19.43 -2.06
N ASN A 171 -12.75 -20.11 -0.91
CA ASN A 171 -13.65 -21.26 -0.84
C ASN A 171 -15.06 -20.70 -0.66
N GLY A 172 -16.02 -21.12 -1.48
CA GLY A 172 -17.38 -20.56 -1.52
C GLY A 172 -18.20 -20.67 -0.23
N ASN A 173 -17.59 -21.12 0.89
CA ASN A 173 -18.19 -21.26 2.20
C ASN A 173 -17.88 -20.07 3.15
N GLY A 174 -17.21 -19.03 2.65
CA GLY A 174 -16.88 -17.84 3.44
C GLY A 174 -15.63 -17.99 4.32
N ASN A 175 -14.91 -19.11 4.23
CA ASN A 175 -13.62 -19.28 4.88
C ASN A 175 -12.50 -18.99 3.87
N HIS A 176 -11.67 -18.00 4.13
CA HIS A 176 -10.53 -17.70 3.27
C HIS A 176 -9.54 -18.89 3.28
N MET A 177 -9.18 -19.41 2.10
CA MET A 177 -8.21 -20.50 1.99
C MET A 177 -6.81 -20.08 2.48
N ASN A 178 -6.59 -18.76 2.52
CA ASN A 178 -5.40 -18.10 3.04
C ASN A 178 -5.71 -17.21 4.25
N THR A 179 -6.44 -17.73 5.25
CA THR A 179 -6.11 -17.33 6.63
C THR A 179 -4.74 -17.94 6.95
N PRO A 180 -3.73 -17.16 7.34
CA PRO A 180 -2.34 -17.63 7.43
C PRO A 180 -2.06 -18.54 8.64
N SER A 181 -3.08 -19.21 9.16
CA SER A 181 -2.87 -20.47 9.88
C SER A 181 -2.66 -21.66 8.93
N THR A 182 -2.83 -21.53 7.60
CA THR A 182 -2.81 -22.70 6.71
C THR A 182 -1.43 -23.22 6.30
N HIS A 183 -0.31 -22.48 6.30
CA HIS A 183 1.00 -23.06 5.90
C HIS A 183 2.25 -22.39 6.50
N GLY A 184 2.43 -22.37 7.83
CA GLY A 184 3.76 -22.14 8.43
C GLY A 184 4.47 -20.80 8.15
N ASP A 185 3.81 -19.82 7.52
CA ASP A 185 4.39 -18.49 7.29
C ASP A 185 4.44 -17.72 8.61
N THR A 186 5.67 -17.45 9.06
CA THR A 186 5.99 -16.72 10.29
C THR A 186 6.40 -15.28 10.02
N SER A 187 6.27 -14.79 8.79
CA SER A 187 6.64 -13.42 8.42
C SER A 187 5.78 -12.41 9.18
N ALA A 188 6.43 -11.50 9.89
CA ALA A 188 5.79 -10.42 10.62
C ALA A 188 6.73 -9.20 10.63
N TRP A 189 6.15 -8.02 10.74
CA TRP A 189 6.86 -6.75 10.65
C TRP A 189 6.62 -5.89 11.89
N TYR A 190 7.60 -5.03 12.20
CA TYR A 190 7.31 -3.83 12.98
C TYR A 190 6.68 -2.81 12.04
N VAL A 191 5.37 -2.53 12.19
CA VAL A 191 4.64 -1.66 11.26
C VAL A 191 4.33 -0.30 11.88
N PRO A 192 4.98 0.78 11.42
CA PRO A 192 4.58 2.14 11.75
C PRO A 192 3.20 2.44 11.21
N VAL A 193 2.21 2.63 12.08
CA VAL A 193 0.82 2.90 11.71
C VAL A 193 0.40 4.28 12.19
N THR A 194 -0.03 5.10 11.24
CA THR A 194 -0.71 6.38 11.52
C THR A 194 -2.22 6.17 11.40
N ILE A 195 -2.95 6.59 12.43
CA ILE A 195 -4.42 6.60 12.53
C ILE A 195 -4.89 8.06 12.51
N CYS A 196 -5.78 8.40 11.58
CA CYS A 196 -6.34 9.74 11.42
C CYS A 196 -7.88 9.71 11.46
N GLU A 197 -8.51 10.89 11.49
CA GLU A 197 -9.94 10.99 11.21
C GLU A 197 -10.24 10.42 9.81
N ALA A 198 -11.36 9.71 9.66
CA ALA A 198 -11.68 8.97 8.45
C ALA A 198 -11.69 9.88 7.21
N ALA A 199 -12.19 11.10 7.38
CA ALA A 199 -12.41 12.07 6.32
C ALA A 199 -11.38 13.22 6.26
N ASP A 200 -10.39 13.23 7.16
CA ASP A 200 -9.39 14.30 7.23
C ASP A 200 -8.03 13.71 7.63
N SER A 201 -7.16 13.53 6.63
CA SER A 201 -5.80 13.00 6.79
C SER A 201 -4.90 13.88 7.66
N THR A 202 -5.20 15.18 7.77
CA THR A 202 -4.39 16.13 8.54
C THR A 202 -4.58 15.98 10.05
N LYS A 203 -5.73 15.44 10.46
CA LYS A 203 -6.07 15.19 11.86
C LYS A 203 -5.62 13.80 12.29
N VAL A 204 -4.34 13.71 12.64
CA VAL A 204 -3.78 12.49 13.22
C VAL A 204 -4.31 12.28 14.64
N LEU A 205 -4.94 11.13 14.87
CA LEU A 205 -5.50 10.73 16.16
C LEU A 205 -4.49 9.94 16.99
N LYS A 206 -3.68 9.09 16.33
CA LYS A 206 -2.67 8.27 16.99
C LYS A 206 -1.59 7.79 16.02
N ARG A 207 -0.36 7.66 16.50
CA ARG A 207 0.71 6.88 15.85
C ARG A 207 1.08 5.71 16.75
N VAL A 208 1.19 4.52 16.17
CA VAL A 208 1.55 3.28 16.89
C VAL A 208 2.56 2.49 16.08
N LEU A 209 3.42 1.73 16.75
CA LEU A 209 4.25 0.71 16.13
C LEU A 209 3.60 -0.64 16.42
N VAL A 210 3.05 -1.29 15.40
CA VAL A 210 2.47 -2.64 15.55
C VAL A 210 3.62 -3.65 15.59
N PRO A 211 3.86 -4.33 16.72
CA PRO A 211 4.93 -5.31 16.83
C PRO A 211 4.62 -6.60 16.06
N PRO A 212 5.64 -7.42 15.77
CA PRO A 212 5.47 -8.73 15.17
C PRO A 212 4.81 -9.78 16.09
N SER A 213 4.45 -9.43 17.34
CA SER A 213 3.90 -10.38 18.31
C SER A 213 2.50 -10.89 17.94
N ALA A 214 2.35 -12.23 18.02
CA ALA A 214 1.11 -13.02 18.06
C ALA A 214 -0.14 -12.44 17.36
N ARG A 215 0.04 -12.03 16.10
CA ARG A 215 -0.96 -11.75 15.06
C ARG A 215 -2.01 -10.68 15.34
N THR A 216 -2.34 -10.27 16.57
CA THR A 216 -3.35 -9.23 16.82
C THR A 216 -3.01 -8.37 18.04
N GLU A 217 -3.02 -7.05 17.86
CA GLU A 217 -2.71 -6.07 18.91
C GLU A 217 -3.83 -5.05 19.06
N ALA A 218 -4.19 -4.73 20.31
CA ALA A 218 -5.27 -3.81 20.63
C ALA A 218 -4.74 -2.41 20.93
N PHE A 219 -5.39 -1.39 20.37
CA PHE A 219 -5.02 0.01 20.55
C PHE A 219 -6.24 0.85 20.94
N HIS A 220 -6.11 1.59 22.04
CA HIS A 220 -7.06 2.63 22.42
C HIS A 220 -6.82 3.89 21.57
N VAL A 221 -7.84 4.37 20.88
CA VAL A 221 -7.82 5.59 20.07
C VAL A 221 -8.83 6.56 20.68
N HIS A 222 -8.39 7.77 21.01
CA HIS A 222 -9.30 8.84 21.44
C HIS A 222 -9.98 9.44 20.20
N LEU A 223 -11.30 9.64 20.26
CA LEU A 223 -12.13 10.12 19.16
C LEU A 223 -12.82 11.43 19.53
N PRO A 224 -12.13 12.58 19.42
CA PRO A 224 -12.74 13.87 19.67
C PRO A 224 -14.04 14.03 18.86
N GLY A 225 -15.16 14.28 19.54
CA GLY A 225 -16.47 14.50 18.90
C GLY A 225 -17.08 13.28 18.20
N GLY A 226 -16.67 12.06 18.56
CA GLY A 226 -17.20 10.82 17.94
C GLY A 226 -16.69 10.58 16.52
N SER A 227 -15.53 11.16 16.17
CA SER A 227 -14.89 10.99 14.87
C SER A 227 -14.68 9.52 14.51
N GLN A 228 -14.73 9.22 13.21
CA GLN A 228 -14.44 7.89 12.68
C GLN A 228 -12.98 7.81 12.27
N ILE A 229 -12.43 6.61 12.11
CA ILE A 229 -10.99 6.44 11.86
C ILE A 229 -10.68 5.91 10.46
N ARG A 230 -9.49 6.25 9.99
CA ARG A 230 -8.80 5.59 8.88
C ARG A 230 -7.32 5.45 9.21
N LEU A 231 -6.66 4.53 8.54
CA LEU A 231 -5.25 4.20 8.72
C LEU A 231 -4.49 4.54 7.45
N ASN A 232 -3.17 4.72 7.59
CA ASN A 232 -2.24 4.98 6.50
C ASN A 232 -2.60 6.21 5.63
N PRO A 233 -2.87 7.39 6.23
CA PRO A 233 -3.09 8.60 5.45
C PRO A 233 -1.90 8.88 4.52
N GLY A 234 -2.18 9.24 3.26
CA GLY A 234 -1.18 9.49 2.23
C GLY A 234 -0.39 8.26 1.77
N VAL A 235 -0.76 7.06 2.21
CA VAL A 235 -0.08 5.78 1.87
C VAL A 235 1.40 5.83 2.18
N VAL A 236 1.75 6.41 3.33
CA VAL A 236 3.15 6.56 3.74
C VAL A 236 3.75 5.20 4.13
N GLY A 237 2.96 4.36 4.78
CA GLY A 237 3.33 3.00 5.15
C GLY A 237 3.23 2.02 3.97
N PHE A 238 4.21 1.12 3.88
CA PHE A 238 4.27 0.07 2.86
C PHE A 238 3.44 -1.16 3.28
N TYR A 239 2.14 -0.97 3.48
CA TYR A 239 1.19 -2.02 3.85
C TYR A 239 -0.21 -1.70 3.32
N ARG A 240 -1.07 -2.72 3.26
CA ARG A 240 -2.49 -2.57 2.89
C ARG A 240 -3.38 -2.59 4.12
N VAL A 241 -4.58 -2.01 4.03
CA VAL A 241 -5.54 -2.01 5.13
C VAL A 241 -6.86 -2.67 4.72
N GLN A 242 -7.29 -3.67 5.49
CA GLN A 242 -8.60 -4.29 5.40
C GLN A 242 -9.45 -3.84 6.58
N TYR A 243 -10.48 -3.02 6.33
CA TYR A 243 -11.44 -2.63 7.36
C TYR A 243 -12.58 -3.65 7.46
N GLU A 244 -12.88 -4.08 8.67
CA GLU A 244 -14.00 -4.98 8.97
C GLU A 244 -15.15 -4.29 9.71
N GLY A 245 -16.34 -4.88 9.61
CA GLY A 245 -17.53 -4.43 10.30
C GLY A 245 -17.91 -2.99 9.95
N SER A 246 -18.16 -2.18 10.98
CA SER A 246 -18.66 -0.80 10.83
C SER A 246 -17.60 0.21 10.39
N LEU A 247 -16.32 -0.16 10.34
CA LEU A 247 -15.23 0.79 10.07
C LEU A 247 -15.16 1.25 8.61
N MET A 248 -15.67 0.45 7.66
CA MET A 248 -15.62 0.79 6.24
C MET A 248 -16.66 1.85 5.84
N ALA A 249 -17.84 1.86 6.48
CA ALA A 249 -18.95 2.73 6.06
C ALA A 249 -18.61 4.23 6.10
N PRO A 250 -17.97 4.78 7.16
CA PRO A 250 -17.55 6.18 7.19
C PRO A 250 -16.53 6.55 6.10
N ILE A 251 -15.66 5.62 5.71
CA ILE A 251 -14.67 5.83 4.65
C ILE A 251 -15.37 5.91 3.30
N LEU A 252 -16.34 5.03 3.03
CA LEU A 252 -17.13 5.06 1.80
C LEU A 252 -17.99 6.33 1.69
N GLU A 253 -18.55 6.79 2.80
CA GLU A 253 -19.28 8.06 2.87
C GLU A 253 -18.36 9.24 2.54
N ALA A 254 -17.20 9.34 3.20
CA ALA A 254 -16.21 10.39 2.93
C ALA A 254 -15.68 10.36 1.49
N LEU A 255 -15.53 9.16 0.92
CA LEU A 255 -15.15 8.95 -0.48
C LEU A 255 -16.22 9.50 -1.44
N GLY A 256 -17.49 9.14 -1.22
CA GLY A 256 -18.61 9.57 -2.07
C GLY A 256 -18.91 11.06 -2.00
N GLU A 257 -18.65 11.69 -0.85
CA GLU A 257 -18.79 13.13 -0.65
C GLU A 257 -17.56 13.93 -1.11
N GLY A 258 -16.51 13.26 -1.60
CA GLY A 258 -15.29 13.90 -2.06
C GLY A 258 -14.46 14.56 -0.95
N ARG A 259 -14.66 14.15 0.31
CA ARG A 259 -13.93 14.68 1.47
C ARG A 259 -12.52 14.11 1.62
N LEU A 260 -12.26 12.93 1.07
CA LEU A 260 -10.92 12.34 1.06
C LEU A 260 -10.01 13.04 0.05
N GLU A 261 -8.76 13.31 0.45
CA GLU A 261 -7.71 13.78 -0.44
C GLU A 261 -7.41 12.75 -1.54
N HIS A 262 -6.94 13.21 -2.71
CA HIS A 262 -6.75 12.36 -3.88
C HIS A 262 -5.79 11.17 -3.63
N ARG A 263 -4.71 11.36 -2.86
CA ARG A 263 -3.78 10.27 -2.46
C ARG A 263 -4.47 9.18 -1.65
N ASP A 264 -5.42 9.56 -0.80
CA ASP A 264 -6.18 8.63 0.03
C ASP A 264 -7.26 7.89 -0.77
N ARG A 265 -7.92 8.58 -1.71
CA ARG A 265 -8.85 7.96 -2.65
C ARG A 265 -8.15 6.90 -3.49
N LEU A 266 -6.95 7.21 -3.99
CA LEU A 266 -6.10 6.26 -4.70
C LEU A 266 -5.81 5.01 -3.86
N CYS A 267 -5.42 5.18 -2.60
CA CYS A 267 -5.12 4.09 -1.68
C CYS A 267 -6.30 3.16 -1.45
N VAL A 268 -7.43 3.75 -1.05
CA VAL A 268 -8.64 3.01 -0.66
C VAL A 268 -9.14 2.20 -1.85
N LEU A 269 -9.10 2.78 -3.06
CA LEU A 269 -9.39 2.10 -4.31
C LEU A 269 -8.42 0.94 -4.60
N ALA A 270 -7.10 1.20 -4.55
CA ALA A 270 -6.07 0.21 -4.85
C ALA A 270 -6.13 -0.99 -3.88
N ASP A 271 -6.33 -0.72 -2.58
CA ASP A 271 -6.50 -1.75 -1.54
C ASP A 271 -7.75 -2.58 -1.77
N ALA A 272 -8.91 -1.96 -2.05
CA ALA A 272 -10.14 -2.71 -2.27
C ALA A 272 -10.02 -3.71 -3.43
N PHE A 273 -9.43 -3.30 -4.56
CA PHE A 273 -9.22 -4.19 -5.69
C PHE A 273 -8.14 -5.24 -5.42
N ALA A 274 -7.06 -4.89 -4.72
CA ALA A 274 -6.02 -5.85 -4.34
C ALA A 274 -6.56 -6.93 -3.37
N LEU A 275 -7.30 -6.51 -2.34
CA LEU A 275 -7.97 -7.41 -1.39
C LEU A 275 -9.00 -8.30 -2.10
N ALA A 276 -9.75 -7.76 -3.07
CA ALA A 276 -10.72 -8.53 -3.84
C ALA A 276 -10.05 -9.60 -4.71
N ARG A 277 -8.94 -9.26 -5.39
CA ARG A 277 -8.14 -10.23 -6.17
C ARG A 277 -7.52 -11.31 -5.30
N ALA A 278 -7.04 -10.94 -4.11
CA ALA A 278 -6.52 -11.87 -3.12
C ALA A 278 -7.63 -12.71 -2.45
N GLY A 279 -8.90 -12.55 -2.85
CA GLY A 279 -10.03 -13.27 -2.29
C GLY A 279 -10.32 -12.93 -0.83
N ARG A 280 -9.77 -11.84 -0.28
CA ARG A 280 -9.96 -11.36 1.10
C ARG A 280 -11.26 -10.57 1.27
N VAL A 281 -11.72 -9.89 0.23
CA VAL A 281 -13.05 -9.25 0.18
C VAL A 281 -13.78 -9.65 -1.10
N ARG A 282 -15.09 -9.41 -1.15
CA ARG A 282 -15.85 -9.66 -2.38
C ARG A 282 -15.53 -8.60 -3.43
N MET A 283 -15.40 -9.01 -4.70
CA MET A 283 -15.24 -8.08 -5.83
C MET A 283 -16.40 -7.06 -5.91
N THR A 284 -17.61 -7.44 -5.50
CA THR A 284 -18.75 -6.52 -5.41
C THR A 284 -18.47 -5.36 -4.46
N SER A 285 -17.75 -5.59 -3.35
CA SER A 285 -17.38 -4.53 -2.42
C SER A 285 -16.40 -3.53 -3.05
N ALA A 286 -15.43 -3.99 -3.84
CA ALA A 286 -14.53 -3.13 -4.59
C ALA A 286 -15.27 -2.33 -5.68
N LEU A 287 -16.23 -2.96 -6.38
CA LEU A 287 -17.06 -2.27 -7.38
C LEU A 287 -18.02 -1.24 -6.74
N THR A 288 -18.58 -1.53 -5.57
CA THR A 288 -19.37 -0.55 -4.81
C THR A 288 -18.51 0.66 -4.43
N MET A 289 -17.30 0.45 -3.96
CA MET A 289 -16.37 1.55 -3.67
C MET A 289 -16.02 2.35 -4.94
N ALA A 290 -15.72 1.68 -6.05
CA ALA A 290 -15.49 2.33 -7.33
C ALA A 290 -16.69 3.18 -7.77
N SER A 291 -17.92 2.73 -7.50
CA SER A 291 -19.15 3.49 -7.81
C SER A 291 -19.23 4.84 -7.08
N SER A 292 -18.66 4.95 -5.87
CA SER A 292 -18.58 6.22 -5.13
C SER A 292 -17.69 7.26 -5.80
N LEU A 293 -16.79 6.84 -6.72
CA LEU A 293 -15.87 7.71 -7.47
C LEU A 293 -16.44 8.25 -8.78
N HIS A 294 -17.76 8.21 -8.99
CA HIS A 294 -18.41 8.70 -10.22
C HIS A 294 -18.10 10.18 -10.56
N CYS A 295 -17.73 11.00 -9.58
CA CYS A 295 -17.31 12.39 -9.77
C CYS A 295 -15.80 12.61 -9.57
N GLU A 296 -14.97 11.56 -9.57
CA GLU A 296 -13.51 11.71 -9.42
C GLU A 296 -12.95 12.69 -10.45
N GLY A 297 -12.05 13.59 -10.04
CA GLY A 297 -11.46 14.62 -10.93
C GLY A 297 -9.96 14.48 -11.09
N ASP A 298 -9.31 13.71 -10.22
CA ASP A 298 -7.88 13.51 -10.21
C ASP A 298 -7.43 12.52 -11.30
N TYR A 299 -6.40 12.90 -12.05
CA TYR A 299 -5.89 12.11 -13.17
C TYR A 299 -5.33 10.76 -12.74
N VAL A 300 -4.59 10.72 -11.63
CA VAL A 300 -3.91 9.50 -11.16
C VAL A 300 -4.93 8.53 -10.57
N VAL A 301 -5.90 9.03 -9.77
CA VAL A 301 -7.00 8.18 -9.27
C VAL A 301 -7.81 7.59 -10.42
N TRP A 302 -8.08 8.38 -11.47
CA TRP A 302 -8.73 7.86 -12.68
C TRP A 302 -7.91 6.81 -13.42
N CYS A 303 -6.59 6.98 -13.50
CA CYS A 303 -5.71 5.99 -14.13
C CYS A 303 -5.76 4.65 -13.40
N GLU A 304 -5.73 4.67 -12.07
CA GLU A 304 -5.89 3.47 -11.23
C GLU A 304 -7.26 2.83 -11.47
N LEU A 305 -8.34 3.60 -11.41
CA LEU A 305 -9.70 3.10 -11.64
C LEU A 305 -9.83 2.43 -13.02
N ARG A 306 -9.33 3.09 -14.06
CA ARG A 306 -9.29 2.56 -15.42
C ARG A 306 -8.48 1.26 -15.50
N GLU A 307 -7.32 1.21 -14.86
CA GLU A 307 -6.47 0.02 -14.86
C GLU A 307 -7.18 -1.17 -14.20
N GLN A 308 -7.78 -0.96 -13.03
CA GLN A 308 -8.48 -2.03 -12.30
C GLN A 308 -9.70 -2.55 -13.07
N LEU A 309 -10.53 -1.66 -13.63
CA LEU A 309 -11.68 -2.04 -14.45
C LEU A 309 -11.26 -2.66 -15.78
N GLY A 310 -10.15 -2.20 -16.36
CA GLY A 310 -9.54 -2.79 -17.57
C GLY A 310 -9.10 -4.23 -17.35
N LYS A 311 -8.40 -4.51 -16.25
CA LYS A 311 -8.02 -5.88 -15.85
C LYS A 311 -9.24 -6.79 -15.69
N LEU A 312 -10.30 -6.30 -15.03
CA LEU A 312 -11.54 -7.04 -14.88
C LEU A 312 -12.21 -7.32 -16.24
N ARG A 313 -12.23 -6.33 -17.14
CA ARG A 313 -12.76 -6.48 -18.50
C ARG A 313 -11.99 -7.55 -19.27
N SER A 314 -10.65 -7.53 -19.24
CA SER A 314 -9.83 -8.55 -19.92
C SER A 314 -10.15 -9.96 -19.43
N LEU A 315 -10.27 -10.16 -18.12
CA LEU A 315 -10.62 -11.46 -17.55
C LEU A 315 -12.02 -11.95 -17.98
N ILE A 316 -13.00 -11.04 -18.02
CA ILE A 316 -14.35 -11.37 -18.53
C ILE A 316 -14.28 -11.76 -20.01
N GLN A 317 -13.53 -11.00 -20.82
CA GLN A 317 -13.39 -11.26 -22.24
C GLN A 317 -12.68 -12.59 -22.53
N GLU A 318 -11.60 -12.93 -21.82
CA GLU A 318 -10.91 -14.22 -21.93
C GLU A 318 -11.82 -15.41 -21.59
N ARG A 319 -12.59 -15.30 -20.49
CA ARG A 319 -13.57 -16.31 -20.11
C ARG A 319 -14.67 -16.46 -21.17
N CYS A 320 -15.05 -15.38 -21.84
CA CYS A 320 -16.04 -15.42 -22.91
C CYS A 320 -15.45 -15.96 -24.22
N ALA A 321 -14.18 -15.67 -24.53
CA ALA A 321 -13.49 -16.17 -25.71
C ALA A 321 -13.33 -17.69 -25.68
N THR A 322 -12.94 -18.26 -24.54
CA THR A 322 -12.89 -19.72 -24.34
C THR A 322 -14.26 -20.40 -24.49
N SER A 323 -15.37 -19.67 -24.32
CA SER A 323 -16.72 -20.17 -24.61
C SER A 323 -17.13 -20.03 -26.09
N LYS A 324 -16.50 -19.13 -26.86
CA LYS A 324 -16.84 -18.81 -28.26
C LYS A 324 -16.23 -19.78 -29.28
N ASP A 325 -15.18 -20.51 -28.92
CA ASP A 325 -14.65 -21.62 -29.72
C ASP A 325 -15.66 -22.78 -29.89
N ALA A 326 -16.80 -22.73 -29.19
CA ALA A 326 -17.96 -23.61 -29.38
C ALA A 326 -19.04 -23.06 -30.35
N GLY A 327 -18.72 -22.09 -31.21
CA GLY A 327 -19.53 -21.77 -32.41
C GLY A 327 -20.50 -20.58 -32.32
N GLY A 328 -20.16 -19.50 -31.62
CA GLY A 328 -21.02 -18.30 -31.50
C GLY A 328 -20.32 -17.00 -31.90
N THR A 329 -20.90 -16.26 -32.86
CA THR A 329 -20.53 -14.89 -33.26
C THR A 329 -20.43 -13.93 -32.08
N GLY A 330 -19.70 -12.81 -32.25
CA GLY A 330 -19.32 -11.81 -31.23
C GLY A 330 -20.46 -11.14 -30.45
N VAL A 331 -21.17 -11.89 -29.62
CA VAL A 331 -22.16 -11.39 -28.66
C VAL A 331 -21.42 -10.91 -27.42
N ILE A 332 -21.70 -9.67 -27.01
CA ILE A 332 -21.30 -9.10 -25.71
C ILE A 332 -22.09 -9.87 -24.64
N THR A 333 -21.42 -10.46 -23.67
CA THR A 333 -22.13 -11.17 -22.60
C THR A 333 -22.86 -10.19 -21.69
N PRO A 334 -23.93 -10.59 -20.97
CA PRO A 334 -24.61 -9.71 -20.01
C PRO A 334 -23.66 -9.08 -18.99
N PHE A 335 -22.61 -9.80 -18.59
CA PHE A 335 -21.57 -9.31 -17.69
C PHE A 335 -20.69 -8.23 -18.34
N GLU A 336 -20.25 -8.43 -19.58
CA GLU A 336 -19.48 -7.43 -20.32
C GLU A 336 -20.34 -6.18 -20.60
N GLY A 337 -21.63 -6.36 -20.93
CA GLY A 337 -22.58 -5.27 -21.10
C GLY A 337 -22.78 -4.47 -19.82
N ALA A 338 -22.99 -5.14 -18.68
CA ALA A 338 -23.15 -4.49 -17.38
C ALA A 338 -21.89 -3.72 -16.96
N LEU A 339 -20.69 -4.29 -17.17
CA LEU A 339 -19.42 -3.61 -16.89
C LEU A 339 -19.23 -2.38 -17.78
N ASN A 340 -19.57 -2.45 -19.06
CA ASN A 340 -19.49 -1.30 -19.96
C ASN A 340 -20.44 -0.18 -19.51
N THR A 341 -21.69 -0.50 -19.16
CA THR A 341 -22.64 0.49 -18.62
C THR A 341 -22.11 1.13 -17.33
N PHE A 342 -21.53 0.33 -16.43
CA PHE A 342 -20.92 0.82 -15.21
C PHE A 342 -19.77 1.79 -15.47
N ILE A 343 -18.86 1.45 -16.39
CA ILE A 343 -17.74 2.32 -16.79
C ILE A 343 -18.25 3.63 -17.40
N ILE A 344 -19.26 3.58 -18.27
CA ILE A 344 -19.85 4.77 -18.87
C ILE A 344 -20.45 5.69 -17.80
N HIS A 345 -21.22 5.12 -16.87
CA HIS A 345 -21.84 5.89 -15.78
C HIS A 345 -20.79 6.57 -14.90
N LEU A 346 -19.69 5.87 -14.58
CA LEU A 346 -18.58 6.45 -13.84
C LEU A 346 -17.91 7.60 -14.60
N ALA A 347 -17.67 7.45 -15.90
CA ALA A 347 -16.89 8.41 -16.67
C ALA A 347 -17.69 9.63 -17.14
N GLU A 348 -19.02 9.52 -17.25
CA GLU A 348 -19.89 10.57 -17.79
C GLU A 348 -19.71 11.95 -17.12
N PRO A 349 -19.65 12.07 -15.77
CA PRO A 349 -19.43 13.36 -15.13
C PRO A 349 -18.07 13.99 -15.49
N SER A 350 -17.03 13.16 -15.63
CA SER A 350 -15.70 13.61 -16.08
C SER A 350 -15.72 14.13 -17.51
N PHE A 351 -16.37 13.43 -18.43
CA PHE A 351 -16.51 13.89 -19.82
C PHE A 351 -17.26 15.23 -19.90
N LYS A 352 -18.37 15.35 -19.17
CA LYS A 352 -19.14 16.60 -19.11
C LYS A 352 -18.30 17.79 -18.61
N ARG A 353 -17.48 17.59 -17.57
CA ARG A 353 -16.57 18.63 -17.06
C ARG A 353 -15.49 19.02 -18.06
N LEU A 354 -15.01 18.08 -18.87
CA LEU A 354 -14.01 18.31 -19.92
C LEU A 354 -14.63 18.88 -21.21
N GLY A 355 -15.95 19.13 -21.23
CA GLY A 355 -16.65 19.65 -22.40
C GLY A 355 -16.74 18.68 -23.58
N ARG A 356 -16.76 17.37 -23.29
CA ARG A 356 -16.83 16.30 -24.29
C ARG A 356 -18.17 15.57 -24.32
#